data_AF-A0A9D0T3L6-F1
#
_entry.id   AF-A0A9D0T3L6-F1
#
_cell.length_a   1.000
_cell.length_b   1.000
_cell.length_c   1.000
_cell.angle_alpha   90.00
_cell.angle_beta   90.00
_cell.angle_gamma   90.00
#
_symmetry.space_group_name_H-M   'P 1'
#
loop_
_entity.id
_entity.type
_entity.pdbx_description
1 polymer ?
#
loop_
_entity_poly.entity_id
_entity_poly.type
_entity_poly.pdbx_seq_one_letter_code
_entity_poly.pdbx_strand_id
1 'polypeptide(L)'
;MSTINLPAGLKAGLMLISLGLAACSGGGGNPQQAPQTPPAAPELSLDYSPVKTFRFTWPDVAGETEYRLLENPDGVSGYTPVATLAADSTGHDLVVSLPGRINARYLLQACNGAGCTDSAEVTVDVLAITAAIGYVKASNTDAGDGFGGAMALSADGRTLVVGANEEDSGGSNEADDSTPNAGAVYVYSLDGDSWSQQAYLKASNADSEDSFGSAVALSADGNTLAVGATDEDGDGSDAGDNSALNAGAVYLYTRSGDSWSQQAYLKAADATNGDRFGGSVALSADGATLAVGARYKNTNSGAVYVFTRDDGLWLNLGDNNAPNEGSGPWSQQAYLEAAFPDTNDWFGGSLALSADGNLLAVGATGEASNATGVSPPGLGANLAMSNDDADSAGAVYLYRRNGETWSQEAYVKASNTDKIDAFGTAVALSADGKTLAVGANREDSWATGVNGNEDANSFSSAGAVYLYRFDGQSWGQEAYIKASNTDSSDVFGGAVALSADGNTLAVGASREDSSANGINGDASDNSATGNGAGAVYLYRYDDGAWGQRAYVKASNTDANARFGITVALSDNGDTLAVGAYEETSAATGLNGDQTDVTAPGAGAVYLY
;
A
#
# COMPACT_ATOMS: atom_id res chain seq x y z
N MET A 1 32.26 -51.64 -47.12
CA MET A 1 31.05 -52.42 -47.43
C MET A 1 29.84 -51.60 -47.03
N SER A 2 28.91 -51.47 -47.97
CA SER A 2 27.51 -51.05 -47.86
C SER A 2 27.16 -49.63 -47.39
N THR A 3 26.97 -48.81 -48.42
CA THR A 3 26.08 -47.65 -48.60
C THR A 3 24.59 -47.98 -48.38
N ILE A 4 23.81 -47.01 -47.88
CA ILE A 4 22.35 -46.94 -48.09
C ILE A 4 21.97 -45.53 -48.59
N ASN A 5 21.12 -45.53 -49.61
CA ASN A 5 20.62 -44.43 -50.44
C ASN A 5 19.51 -43.60 -49.75
N LEU A 6 19.41 -42.33 -50.13
CA LEU A 6 18.21 -41.50 -50.05
C LEU A 6 17.59 -41.35 -51.45
N PRO A 7 16.26 -41.40 -51.62
CA PRO A 7 15.62 -41.02 -52.88
C PRO A 7 15.13 -39.57 -52.87
N ALA A 8 15.10 -39.01 -54.09
CA ALA A 8 14.75 -37.64 -54.43
C ALA A 8 13.30 -37.49 -54.91
N GLY A 9 12.75 -36.27 -54.74
CA GLY A 9 11.97 -35.57 -55.77
C GLY A 9 10.45 -35.44 -55.56
N LEU A 10 9.96 -34.18 -55.62
CA LEU A 10 8.90 -33.65 -56.51
C LEU A 10 8.69 -32.15 -56.18
N LYS A 11 9.30 -31.20 -56.91
CA LYS A 11 8.85 -30.50 -58.15
C LYS A 11 7.67 -29.53 -57.98
N ALA A 12 8.03 -28.24 -57.98
CA ALA A 12 7.16 -27.09 -58.18
C ALA A 12 6.62 -27.04 -59.63
N GLY A 13 5.32 -26.79 -59.76
CA GLY A 13 4.64 -26.58 -61.04
C GLY A 13 4.67 -25.11 -61.43
N LEU A 14 5.43 -24.79 -62.47
CA LEU A 14 5.39 -23.53 -63.20
C LEU A 14 4.46 -23.72 -64.40
N MET A 15 3.32 -23.03 -64.44
CA MET A 15 2.41 -23.04 -65.59
C MET A 15 2.51 -21.71 -66.33
N LEU A 16 3.06 -21.75 -67.54
CA LEU A 16 3.03 -20.67 -68.52
C LEU A 16 1.60 -20.49 -69.05
N ILE A 17 1.10 -19.26 -69.07
CA ILE A 17 -0.05 -18.87 -69.86
C ILE A 17 0.36 -17.78 -70.85
N SER A 18 -0.03 -18.02 -72.10
CA SER A 18 0.27 -17.33 -73.34
C SER A 18 -0.21 -15.88 -73.41
N LEU A 19 0.64 -15.01 -73.99
CA LEU A 19 0.26 -13.70 -74.52
C LEU A 19 -0.75 -13.85 -75.68
N GLY A 20 -1.91 -13.20 -75.54
CA GLY A 20 -2.81 -12.85 -76.64
C GLY A 20 -3.18 -11.38 -76.52
N LEU A 21 -2.57 -10.51 -77.36
CA LEU A 21 -3.05 -9.15 -77.56
C LEU A 21 -4.34 -9.19 -78.39
N ALA A 22 -5.42 -8.69 -77.83
CA ALA A 22 -6.57 -8.19 -78.58
C ALA A 22 -6.99 -6.86 -77.96
N ALA A 23 -6.66 -5.77 -78.65
CA ALA A 23 -7.18 -4.44 -78.34
C ALA A 23 -8.62 -4.36 -78.85
N CYS A 24 -9.57 -4.19 -77.94
CA CYS A 24 -10.86 -3.58 -78.20
C CYS A 24 -11.21 -2.68 -77.02
N SER A 25 -11.39 -1.41 -77.32
CA SER A 25 -11.88 -0.33 -76.48
C SER A 25 -13.23 -0.65 -75.82
N GLY A 26 -13.33 -0.44 -74.52
CA GLY A 26 -14.60 -0.41 -73.78
C GLY A 26 -14.33 -0.12 -72.32
N GLY A 27 -14.63 1.11 -71.88
CA GLY A 27 -14.30 1.62 -70.55
C GLY A 27 -14.91 0.79 -69.42
N GLY A 28 -14.06 -0.01 -68.76
CA GLY A 28 -14.32 -0.50 -67.42
C GLY A 28 -13.92 0.60 -66.46
N GLY A 29 -14.91 1.38 -65.99
CA GLY A 29 -14.72 2.19 -64.81
C GLY A 29 -14.20 1.27 -63.71
N ASN A 30 -13.02 1.60 -63.17
CA ASN A 30 -12.63 1.15 -61.84
C ASN A 30 -13.88 1.36 -60.97
N PRO A 31 -14.42 0.36 -60.23
CA PRO A 31 -15.31 0.71 -59.16
C PRO A 31 -14.46 1.60 -58.25
N GLN A 32 -14.59 2.91 -58.40
CA GLN A 32 -14.27 3.84 -57.34
C GLN A 32 -15.03 3.25 -56.17
N GLN A 33 -14.32 2.60 -55.23
CA GLN A 33 -14.77 2.58 -53.86
C GLN A 33 -15.19 4.02 -53.61
N ALA A 34 -16.49 4.21 -53.36
CA ALA A 34 -17.00 5.52 -52.98
C ALA A 34 -16.03 6.07 -51.93
N PRO A 35 -15.69 7.38 -51.97
CA PRO A 35 -14.82 7.97 -50.95
C PRO A 35 -15.34 7.50 -49.60
N GLN A 36 -14.58 6.63 -48.94
CA GLN A 36 -14.96 6.18 -47.62
C GLN A 36 -15.01 7.46 -46.79
N THR A 37 -16.15 7.76 -46.18
CA THR A 37 -16.23 8.82 -45.19
C THR A 37 -15.83 8.22 -43.85
N PRO A 38 -15.30 9.02 -42.91
CA PRO A 38 -15.20 8.59 -41.53
C PRO A 38 -16.53 8.01 -41.04
N PRO A 39 -16.53 7.02 -40.12
CA PRO A 39 -17.74 6.49 -39.51
C PRO A 39 -18.55 7.58 -38.82
N ALA A 40 -19.82 7.31 -38.47
CA ALA A 40 -20.59 8.25 -37.67
C ALA A 40 -19.98 8.42 -36.26
N ALA A 41 -20.32 9.52 -35.58
CA ALA A 41 -19.91 9.72 -34.20
C ALA A 41 -20.56 8.63 -33.31
N PRO A 42 -19.79 7.90 -32.48
CA PRO A 42 -20.36 6.94 -31.56
C PRO A 42 -21.03 7.63 -30.36
N GLU A 43 -22.01 6.95 -29.75
CA GLU A 43 -22.70 7.42 -28.54
C GLU A 43 -22.06 6.78 -27.30
N LEU A 44 -21.08 7.47 -26.73
CA LEU A 44 -20.34 7.02 -25.55
C LEU A 44 -21.14 7.25 -24.25
N SER A 45 -21.13 6.25 -23.38
CA SER A 45 -21.60 6.35 -22.00
C SER A 45 -20.51 5.87 -21.03
N LEU A 46 -20.55 6.38 -19.80
CA LEU A 46 -19.65 6.04 -18.71
C LEU A 46 -20.49 5.63 -17.48
N ASP A 47 -20.19 4.46 -16.96
CA ASP A 47 -20.70 3.91 -15.70
C ASP A 47 -19.51 3.45 -14.82
N TYR A 48 -19.78 3.00 -13.60
CA TYR A 48 -18.76 2.67 -12.62
C TYR A 48 -18.98 1.25 -12.09
N SER A 49 -17.88 0.53 -11.89
CA SER A 49 -17.88 -0.79 -11.29
C SER A 49 -16.89 -0.82 -10.13
N PRO A 50 -17.22 -1.47 -9.00
CA PRO A 50 -16.33 -1.53 -7.87
C PRO A 50 -14.95 -2.08 -8.22
N VAL A 51 -14.02 -1.63 -7.38
CA VAL A 51 -12.58 -1.76 -7.52
C VAL A 51 -12.05 -1.07 -8.77
N LYS A 52 -12.07 0.26 -8.71
CA LYS A 52 -11.31 1.19 -9.57
C LYS A 52 -11.67 1.14 -11.05
N THR A 53 -12.88 0.70 -11.40
CA THR A 53 -13.22 0.38 -12.78
C THR A 53 -14.23 1.37 -13.36
N PHE A 54 -13.83 2.03 -14.44
CA PHE A 54 -14.71 2.82 -15.30
C PHE A 54 -15.22 1.95 -16.44
N ARG A 55 -16.54 1.85 -16.61
CA ARG A 55 -17.20 1.04 -17.63
C ARG A 55 -17.72 1.92 -18.74
N PHE A 56 -17.07 1.85 -19.89
CA PHE A 56 -17.50 2.56 -21.09
C PHE A 56 -18.37 1.64 -21.94
N THR A 57 -19.53 2.13 -22.40
CA THR A 57 -20.38 1.39 -23.34
C THR A 57 -20.89 2.29 -24.45
N TRP A 58 -21.08 1.72 -25.64
CA TRP A 58 -21.63 2.40 -26.82
C TRP A 58 -22.30 1.40 -27.76
N PRO A 59 -23.33 1.81 -28.51
CA PRO A 59 -23.82 1.05 -29.66
C PRO A 59 -22.76 1.01 -30.76
N ASP A 60 -22.65 -0.12 -31.46
CA ASP A 60 -21.76 -0.23 -32.60
C ASP A 60 -22.20 0.67 -33.78
N VAL A 61 -21.23 1.23 -34.50
CA VAL A 61 -21.38 2.21 -35.58
C VAL A 61 -20.79 1.66 -36.87
N ALA A 62 -21.66 1.32 -37.83
CA ALA A 62 -21.26 0.70 -39.08
C ALA A 62 -20.17 1.46 -39.87
N GLY A 63 -19.21 0.69 -40.39
CA GLY A 63 -18.18 1.16 -41.33
C GLY A 63 -16.88 1.60 -40.66
N GLU A 64 -16.80 1.42 -39.34
CA GLU A 64 -15.62 1.44 -38.52
C GLU A 64 -14.73 0.20 -38.75
N THR A 65 -13.45 0.35 -38.46
CA THR A 65 -12.49 -0.76 -38.42
C THR A 65 -11.86 -0.90 -37.04
N GLU A 66 -11.96 0.13 -36.22
CA GLU A 66 -11.50 0.18 -34.84
C GLU A 66 -12.19 1.33 -34.09
N TYR A 67 -12.22 1.21 -32.77
CA TYR A 67 -12.49 2.32 -31.86
C TYR A 67 -11.23 2.74 -31.11
N ARG A 68 -11.12 4.01 -30.73
CA ARG A 68 -10.07 4.49 -29.82
C ARG A 68 -10.71 5.23 -28.67
N LEU A 69 -10.46 4.78 -27.44
CA LEU A 69 -10.85 5.53 -26.25
C LEU A 69 -9.74 6.53 -25.93
N LEU A 70 -10.09 7.80 -25.80
CA LEU A 70 -9.18 8.88 -25.45
C LEU A 70 -9.51 9.40 -24.06
N GLU A 71 -8.47 9.71 -23.30
CA GLU A 71 -8.53 10.27 -21.96
C GLU A 71 -7.91 11.66 -21.95
N ASN A 72 -8.58 12.60 -21.30
CA ASN A 72 -8.01 13.83 -20.78
C ASN A 72 -8.04 13.72 -19.25
N PRO A 73 -6.92 13.33 -18.62
CA PRO A 73 -6.93 12.76 -17.26
C PRO A 73 -7.30 13.75 -16.15
N ASP A 74 -7.07 15.04 -16.36
CA ASP A 74 -7.35 16.12 -15.42
C ASP A 74 -8.37 17.14 -15.96
N GLY A 75 -8.89 16.88 -17.17
CA GLY A 75 -9.81 17.77 -17.86
C GLY A 75 -9.17 19.00 -18.50
N VAL A 76 -7.83 19.14 -18.49
CA VAL A 76 -7.09 20.32 -18.96
C VAL A 76 -5.91 19.96 -19.88
N SER A 77 -5.21 18.85 -19.61
CA SER A 77 -4.00 18.41 -20.29
C SER A 77 -4.22 17.94 -21.73
N GLY A 78 -5.48 17.75 -22.13
CA GLY A 78 -5.88 17.34 -23.48
C GLY A 78 -5.95 15.82 -23.65
N TYR A 79 -6.39 15.38 -24.82
CA TYR A 79 -6.74 13.98 -25.07
C TYR A 79 -5.56 13.15 -25.58
N THR A 80 -5.37 11.98 -24.96
CA THR A 80 -4.46 10.93 -25.41
C THR A 80 -5.17 9.57 -25.50
N PRO A 81 -4.88 8.73 -26.50
CA PRO A 81 -5.47 7.39 -26.57
C PRO A 81 -5.04 6.51 -25.38
N VAL A 82 -6.01 5.87 -24.71
CA VAL A 82 -5.78 4.90 -23.62
C VAL A 82 -6.16 3.48 -24.00
N ALA A 83 -6.99 3.30 -25.04
CA ALA A 83 -7.28 2.00 -25.62
C ALA A 83 -7.52 2.09 -27.13
N THR A 84 -7.14 1.04 -27.86
CA THR A 84 -7.57 0.79 -29.24
C THR A 84 -8.30 -0.55 -29.28
N LEU A 85 -9.53 -0.54 -29.74
CA LEU A 85 -10.48 -1.63 -29.65
C LEU A 85 -10.88 -2.08 -31.06
N ALA A 86 -11.16 -3.36 -31.22
CA ALA A 86 -11.54 -3.91 -32.51
C ALA A 86 -12.89 -3.34 -33.01
N ALA A 87 -13.13 -3.44 -34.32
CA ALA A 87 -14.48 -3.26 -34.89
C ALA A 87 -15.53 -4.12 -34.17
N ASP A 88 -16.79 -3.72 -34.24
CA ASP A 88 -17.93 -4.34 -33.55
C ASP A 88 -17.86 -4.32 -32.00
N SER A 89 -16.84 -3.72 -31.38
CA SER A 89 -16.77 -3.57 -29.91
C SER A 89 -17.89 -2.66 -29.41
N THR A 90 -18.47 -3.00 -28.26
CA THR A 90 -19.61 -2.25 -27.67
C THR A 90 -19.35 -1.78 -26.23
N GLY A 91 -18.16 -2.05 -25.71
CA GLY A 91 -17.77 -1.58 -24.39
C GLY A 91 -16.31 -1.87 -24.07
N HIS A 92 -15.84 -1.23 -23.00
CA HIS A 92 -14.49 -1.39 -22.47
C HIS A 92 -14.48 -0.98 -20.99
N ASP A 93 -13.90 -1.84 -20.16
CA ASP A 93 -13.62 -1.52 -18.77
C ASP A 93 -12.18 -1.00 -18.67
N LEU A 94 -12.00 0.10 -17.93
CA LEU A 94 -10.71 0.73 -17.70
C LEU A 94 -10.46 0.84 -16.20
N VAL A 95 -9.40 0.20 -15.72
CA VAL A 95 -8.92 0.36 -14.34
C VAL A 95 -8.13 1.66 -14.24
N VAL A 96 -8.47 2.50 -13.26
CA VAL A 96 -7.90 3.84 -13.09
C VAL A 96 -7.47 4.12 -11.65
N SER A 97 -6.58 5.08 -11.43
CA SER A 97 -6.43 5.70 -10.11
C SER A 97 -7.61 6.64 -9.88
N LEU A 98 -8.51 6.33 -8.93
CA LEU A 98 -9.73 7.12 -8.71
C LEU A 98 -9.41 8.58 -8.31
N PRO A 99 -8.52 8.85 -7.33
CA PRO A 99 -8.22 10.23 -6.94
C PRO A 99 -7.60 11.04 -8.07
N GLY A 100 -6.84 10.39 -8.95
CA GLY A 100 -6.21 11.01 -10.11
C GLY A 100 -7.13 11.19 -11.32
N ARG A 101 -8.40 10.76 -11.27
CA ARG A 101 -9.35 10.81 -12.40
C ARG A 101 -10.68 11.49 -12.11
N ILE A 102 -10.85 12.10 -10.94
CA ILE A 102 -12.08 12.83 -10.57
C ILE A 102 -12.47 13.95 -11.56
N ASN A 103 -11.50 14.54 -12.26
CA ASN A 103 -11.72 15.60 -13.24
C ASN A 103 -11.55 15.11 -14.68
N ALA A 104 -11.38 13.80 -14.88
CA ALA A 104 -11.10 13.23 -16.18
C ALA A 104 -12.29 13.39 -17.13
N ARG A 105 -11.96 13.49 -18.42
CA ARG A 105 -12.91 13.55 -19.53
C ARG A 105 -12.53 12.49 -20.55
N TYR A 106 -13.52 11.88 -21.18
CA TYR A 106 -13.29 10.81 -22.16
C TYR A 106 -14.05 11.06 -23.47
N LEU A 107 -13.44 10.60 -24.56
CA LEU A 107 -14.00 10.57 -25.90
C LEU A 107 -13.79 9.19 -26.51
N LEU A 108 -14.71 8.76 -27.35
CA LEU A 108 -14.54 7.57 -28.18
C LEU A 108 -14.48 8.00 -29.64
N GLN A 109 -13.45 7.55 -30.34
CA GLN A 109 -13.32 7.70 -31.78
C GLN A 109 -13.78 6.43 -32.48
N ALA A 110 -14.67 6.55 -33.46
CA ALA A 110 -14.90 5.51 -34.46
C ALA A 110 -14.03 5.81 -35.69
N CYS A 111 -13.14 4.89 -36.06
CA CYS A 111 -12.13 5.12 -37.09
C CYS A 111 -12.25 4.11 -38.23
N ASN A 112 -11.95 4.56 -39.45
CA ASN A 112 -11.69 3.69 -40.59
C ASN A 112 -10.56 4.26 -41.47
N GLY A 113 -10.33 3.64 -42.64
CA GLY A 113 -9.31 4.09 -43.59
C GLY A 113 -9.48 5.52 -44.13
N ALA A 114 -10.61 6.18 -43.87
CA ALA A 114 -10.88 7.57 -44.25
C ALA A 114 -10.64 8.59 -43.13
N GLY A 115 -10.52 8.15 -41.89
CA GLY A 115 -10.37 9.02 -40.72
C GLY A 115 -11.22 8.57 -39.54
N CYS A 116 -11.26 9.41 -38.51
CA CYS A 116 -12.00 9.16 -37.28
C CYS A 116 -13.05 10.24 -37.04
N THR A 117 -14.12 9.87 -36.35
CA THR A 117 -15.13 10.80 -35.83
C THR A 117 -15.23 10.62 -34.31
N ASP A 118 -15.14 11.73 -33.58
CA ASP A 118 -15.24 11.75 -32.11
C ASP A 118 -16.71 11.63 -31.66
N SER A 119 -16.93 10.96 -30.52
CA SER A 119 -18.16 11.01 -29.76
C SER A 119 -18.41 12.38 -29.14
N ALA A 120 -19.57 12.56 -28.51
CA ALA A 120 -19.68 13.55 -27.45
C ALA A 120 -18.75 13.17 -26.28
N GLU A 121 -18.26 14.18 -25.57
CA GLU A 121 -17.46 14.00 -24.36
C GLU A 121 -18.33 13.48 -23.21
N VAL A 122 -17.79 12.54 -22.44
CA VAL A 122 -18.32 12.15 -21.13
C VAL A 122 -17.36 12.62 -20.04
N THR A 123 -17.92 13.11 -18.93
CA THR A 123 -17.18 13.57 -17.76
C THR A 123 -17.41 12.65 -16.58
N VAL A 124 -16.41 12.52 -15.72
CA VAL A 124 -16.57 11.77 -14.47
C VAL A 124 -17.58 12.49 -13.56
N ASP A 125 -18.52 11.72 -13.02
CA ASP A 125 -19.50 12.18 -12.03
C ASP A 125 -18.95 11.81 -10.64
N VAL A 126 -18.58 12.84 -9.87
CA VAL A 126 -17.93 12.68 -8.56
C VAL A 126 -18.84 12.01 -7.53
N LEU A 127 -20.16 12.07 -7.68
CA LEU A 127 -21.07 11.35 -6.78
C LEU A 127 -21.18 9.87 -7.16
N ALA A 128 -21.13 9.57 -8.47
CA ALA A 128 -21.23 8.21 -8.97
C ALA A 128 -19.89 7.45 -8.90
N ILE A 129 -18.75 8.16 -8.92
CA ILE A 129 -17.41 7.54 -8.82
C ILE A 129 -17.22 6.77 -7.50
N THR A 130 -17.98 7.10 -6.46
CA THR A 130 -17.99 6.37 -5.18
C THR A 130 -18.35 4.89 -5.40
N ALA A 131 -19.15 4.56 -6.42
CA ALA A 131 -19.46 3.17 -6.77
C ALA A 131 -18.27 2.40 -7.37
N ALA A 132 -17.20 3.10 -7.78
CA ALA A 132 -15.95 2.47 -8.22
C ALA A 132 -15.02 2.14 -7.05
N ILE A 133 -15.26 2.63 -5.83
CA ILE A 133 -14.41 2.31 -4.68
C ILE A 133 -14.51 0.82 -4.39
N GLY A 134 -13.37 0.13 -4.35
CA GLY A 134 -13.34 -1.26 -3.95
C GLY A 134 -13.56 -1.38 -2.45
N TYR A 135 -14.37 -2.34 -2.03
CA TYR A 135 -14.64 -2.64 -0.63
C TYR A 135 -14.25 -4.09 -0.34
N VAL A 136 -13.35 -4.29 0.60
CA VAL A 136 -12.70 -5.58 0.88
C VAL A 136 -12.94 -5.94 2.35
N LYS A 137 -13.44 -7.16 2.57
CA LYS A 137 -13.75 -7.76 3.87
C LYS A 137 -13.19 -9.17 3.93
N ALA A 138 -12.86 -9.63 5.14
CA ALA A 138 -12.59 -11.05 5.41
C ALA A 138 -13.71 -11.95 4.87
N SER A 139 -13.37 -13.15 4.39
CA SER A 139 -14.34 -14.16 3.96
C SER A 139 -15.21 -14.70 5.09
N ASN A 140 -14.68 -14.70 6.31
CA ASN A 140 -15.28 -15.09 7.58
C ASN A 140 -15.37 -13.88 8.52
N THR A 141 -16.00 -12.80 8.06
CA THR A 141 -16.16 -11.60 8.88
C THR A 141 -16.94 -11.90 10.15
N ASP A 142 -16.35 -11.61 11.31
CA ASP A 142 -17.01 -11.59 12.60
C ASP A 142 -16.72 -10.31 13.41
N ALA A 143 -17.53 -10.09 14.45
CA ALA A 143 -17.47 -8.87 15.24
C ALA A 143 -16.21 -8.85 16.11
N GLY A 144 -15.35 -7.85 15.91
CA GLY A 144 -14.14 -7.65 16.69
C GLY A 144 -12.86 -8.11 16.00
N ASP A 145 -12.92 -8.74 14.82
CA ASP A 145 -11.73 -9.30 14.16
C ASP A 145 -10.68 -8.25 13.75
N GLY A 146 -11.08 -6.98 13.62
CA GLY A 146 -10.17 -5.87 13.35
C GLY A 146 -9.53 -5.91 11.96
N PHE A 147 -10.21 -6.45 10.94
CA PHE A 147 -9.71 -6.52 9.57
C PHE A 147 -9.33 -5.13 9.03
N GLY A 148 -8.11 -4.99 8.51
CA GLY A 148 -7.57 -3.70 8.05
C GLY A 148 -6.74 -2.96 9.11
N GLY A 149 -6.57 -3.54 10.31
CA GLY A 149 -5.67 -3.02 11.35
C GLY A 149 -4.19 -3.02 10.95
N ALA A 150 -3.79 -3.88 10.00
CA ALA A 150 -2.49 -3.87 9.34
C ALA A 150 -2.65 -4.22 7.86
N MET A 151 -1.87 -3.58 6.97
CA MET A 151 -1.98 -3.80 5.52
C MET A 151 -0.65 -3.60 4.79
N ALA A 152 -0.48 -4.28 3.65
CA ALA A 152 0.60 -4.04 2.70
C ALA A 152 0.13 -4.25 1.26
N LEU A 153 0.68 -3.49 0.31
CA LEU A 153 0.46 -3.63 -1.14
C LEU A 153 1.77 -4.02 -1.84
N SER A 154 1.69 -4.82 -2.90
CA SER A 154 2.82 -5.05 -3.80
C SER A 154 3.12 -3.80 -4.64
N ALA A 155 4.32 -3.72 -5.21
CA ALA A 155 4.76 -2.57 -6.00
C ALA A 155 3.84 -2.27 -7.19
N ASP A 156 3.32 -3.30 -7.84
CA ASP A 156 2.37 -3.20 -8.95
C ASP A 156 0.92 -2.93 -8.50
N GLY A 157 0.66 -2.92 -7.20
CA GLY A 157 -0.66 -2.73 -6.61
C GLY A 157 -1.64 -3.88 -6.87
N ARG A 158 -1.15 -5.07 -7.27
CA ARG A 158 -1.99 -6.23 -7.63
C ARG A 158 -2.12 -7.27 -6.53
N THR A 159 -1.34 -7.18 -5.46
CA THR A 159 -1.46 -8.04 -4.27
C THR A 159 -1.67 -7.15 -3.05
N LEU A 160 -2.74 -7.43 -2.30
CA LEU A 160 -3.07 -6.77 -1.05
C LEU A 160 -3.03 -7.81 0.06
N VAL A 161 -2.30 -7.52 1.13
CA VAL A 161 -2.28 -8.32 2.35
C VAL A 161 -2.94 -7.52 3.46
N VAL A 162 -3.84 -8.17 4.21
CA VAL A 162 -4.59 -7.54 5.30
C VAL A 162 -4.54 -8.42 6.54
N GLY A 163 -4.17 -7.83 7.67
CA GLY A 163 -4.25 -8.46 8.99
C GLY A 163 -5.62 -8.26 9.64
N ALA A 164 -6.05 -9.27 10.39
CA ALA A 164 -7.18 -9.26 11.31
C ALA A 164 -6.71 -9.92 12.61
N ASN A 165 -6.00 -9.15 13.43
CA ASN A 165 -5.24 -9.69 14.57
C ASN A 165 -6.11 -10.16 15.74
N GLU A 166 -7.41 -9.88 15.71
CA GLU A 166 -8.37 -10.29 16.74
C GLU A 166 -9.28 -11.44 16.25
N GLU A 167 -9.00 -12.02 15.07
CA GLU A 167 -9.77 -13.15 14.55
C GLU A 167 -9.58 -14.45 15.39
N ASP A 168 -10.68 -15.18 15.60
CA ASP A 168 -10.83 -16.22 16.63
C ASP A 168 -10.49 -17.67 16.19
N SER A 169 -9.67 -17.87 15.15
CA SER A 169 -9.41 -19.23 14.62
C SER A 169 -8.12 -19.93 15.08
N GLY A 170 -8.20 -21.24 15.32
CA GLY A 170 -7.05 -22.07 15.73
C GLY A 170 -6.26 -22.72 14.61
N GLY A 171 -6.64 -22.52 13.33
CA GLY A 171 -5.99 -23.21 12.21
C GLY A 171 -6.52 -22.75 10.85
N SER A 172 -6.19 -23.50 9.79
CA SER A 172 -6.47 -23.10 8.40
C SER A 172 -7.94 -23.19 7.97
N ASN A 173 -8.87 -23.48 8.89
CA ASN A 173 -10.30 -23.50 8.60
C ASN A 173 -10.92 -22.18 9.07
N GLU A 174 -11.25 -21.30 8.13
CA GLU A 174 -11.84 -19.98 8.38
C GLU A 174 -13.17 -20.01 9.16
N ALA A 175 -13.83 -21.16 9.25
CA ALA A 175 -15.09 -21.30 10.00
C ALA A 175 -14.89 -21.80 11.44
N ASP A 176 -13.66 -21.88 11.92
CA ASP A 176 -13.32 -22.34 13.27
C ASP A 176 -13.10 -21.14 14.19
N ASP A 177 -14.01 -20.83 15.12
CA ASP A 177 -13.85 -19.73 16.07
C ASP A 177 -13.51 -20.23 17.49
N SER A 178 -12.67 -21.27 17.58
CA SER A 178 -12.37 -21.93 18.85
C SER A 178 -11.18 -21.36 19.61
N THR A 179 -10.38 -20.48 19.00
CA THR A 179 -9.10 -19.97 19.55
C THR A 179 -9.09 -18.43 19.54
N PRO A 180 -9.58 -17.80 20.62
CA PRO A 180 -9.84 -16.37 20.62
C PRO A 180 -8.60 -15.51 20.36
N ASN A 181 -8.72 -14.47 19.54
CA ASN A 181 -7.68 -13.50 19.21
C ASN A 181 -6.35 -14.14 18.75
N ALA A 182 -6.40 -15.33 18.16
CA ALA A 182 -5.22 -15.95 17.56
C ALA A 182 -4.72 -15.15 16.34
N GLY A 183 -5.66 -14.49 15.65
CA GLY A 183 -5.41 -13.54 14.56
C GLY A 183 -5.10 -14.20 13.21
N ALA A 184 -5.44 -13.54 12.11
CA ALA A 184 -5.31 -14.05 10.76
C ALA A 184 -4.73 -13.02 9.78
N VAL A 185 -4.25 -13.51 8.63
CA VAL A 185 -3.88 -12.69 7.48
C VAL A 185 -4.57 -13.18 6.21
N TYR A 186 -5.15 -12.25 5.46
CA TYR A 186 -5.83 -12.50 4.20
C TYR A 186 -5.01 -11.90 3.06
N VAL A 187 -4.82 -12.67 2.00
CA VAL A 187 -4.15 -12.21 0.78
C VAL A 187 -5.19 -12.12 -0.32
N TYR A 188 -5.34 -10.94 -0.91
CA TYR A 188 -6.14 -10.70 -2.10
C TYR A 188 -5.24 -10.43 -3.29
N SER A 189 -5.60 -10.94 -4.45
CA SER A 189 -4.87 -10.69 -5.69
C SER A 189 -5.79 -10.26 -6.81
N LEU A 190 -5.30 -9.34 -7.64
CA LEU A 190 -5.92 -8.93 -8.89
C LEU A 190 -5.46 -9.87 -10.01
N ASP A 191 -6.38 -10.68 -10.54
CA ASP A 191 -6.17 -11.48 -11.75
C ASP A 191 -7.04 -10.95 -12.89
N GLY A 192 -6.41 -10.64 -14.03
CA GLY A 192 -7.00 -9.76 -15.05
C GLY A 192 -7.47 -8.45 -14.42
N ASP A 193 -8.79 -8.22 -14.45
CA ASP A 193 -9.48 -7.04 -13.93
C ASP A 193 -10.32 -7.35 -12.68
N SER A 194 -10.16 -8.52 -12.06
CA SER A 194 -10.96 -8.95 -10.90
C SER A 194 -10.09 -9.28 -9.70
N TRP A 195 -10.41 -8.67 -8.56
CA TRP A 195 -9.84 -9.07 -7.28
C TRP A 195 -10.51 -10.35 -6.80
N SER A 196 -9.75 -11.19 -6.10
CA SER A 196 -10.25 -12.34 -5.36
C SER A 196 -9.39 -12.58 -4.12
N GLN A 197 -9.96 -13.19 -3.09
CA GLN A 197 -9.18 -13.72 -1.98
C GLN A 197 -8.40 -14.93 -2.48
N GLN A 198 -7.08 -14.82 -2.36
CA GLN A 198 -6.13 -15.81 -2.81
C GLN A 198 -5.73 -16.77 -1.69
N ALA A 199 -5.58 -16.27 -0.48
CA ALA A 199 -5.18 -17.08 0.67
C ALA A 199 -5.70 -16.53 2.00
N TYR A 200 -5.80 -17.44 2.96
CA TYR A 200 -5.98 -17.18 4.38
C TYR A 200 -4.83 -17.87 5.12
N LEU A 201 -4.11 -17.11 5.92
CA LEU A 201 -2.85 -17.52 6.55
C LEU A 201 -2.98 -17.42 8.07
N LYS A 202 -2.42 -18.42 8.75
CA LYS A 202 -2.34 -18.54 10.20
C LYS A 202 -0.95 -18.98 10.61
N ALA A 203 -0.54 -18.58 11.82
CA ALA A 203 0.65 -19.13 12.47
C ALA A 203 0.57 -20.67 12.53
N SER A 204 1.69 -21.34 12.31
CA SER A 204 1.78 -22.81 12.40
C SER A 204 1.48 -23.37 13.79
N ASN A 205 1.61 -22.53 14.82
CA ASN A 205 1.48 -22.81 16.24
C ASN A 205 0.47 -21.85 16.90
N ALA A 206 -0.58 -21.45 16.17
CA ALA A 206 -1.56 -20.50 16.67
C ALA A 206 -2.15 -20.91 18.04
N ASP A 207 -2.06 -20.01 19.01
CA ASP A 207 -2.70 -20.10 20.32
C ASP A 207 -3.56 -18.84 20.58
N SER A 208 -4.35 -18.87 21.65
CA SER A 208 -5.22 -17.77 22.01
C SER A 208 -4.41 -16.54 22.38
N GLU A 209 -4.86 -15.37 21.93
CA GLU A 209 -4.25 -14.05 22.20
C GLU A 209 -2.90 -13.76 21.51
N ASP A 210 -2.37 -14.67 20.68
CA ASP A 210 -1.09 -14.47 19.94
C ASP A 210 -1.09 -13.27 18.98
N SER A 211 -2.27 -12.83 18.54
CA SER A 211 -2.47 -11.64 17.70
C SER A 211 -1.70 -11.69 16.37
N PHE A 212 -1.69 -12.83 15.68
CA PHE A 212 -1.09 -12.99 14.36
C PHE A 212 -1.76 -12.06 13.34
N GLY A 213 -0.97 -11.34 12.54
CA GLY A 213 -1.47 -10.31 11.62
C GLY A 213 -1.49 -8.90 12.21
N SER A 214 -1.00 -8.71 13.45
CA SER A 214 -0.87 -7.39 14.09
C SER A 214 0.09 -6.44 13.37
N ALA A 215 1.03 -6.97 12.58
CA ALA A 215 1.84 -6.22 11.64
C ALA A 215 2.13 -7.07 10.39
N VAL A 216 2.19 -6.45 9.21
CA VAL A 216 2.50 -7.14 7.95
C VAL A 216 3.44 -6.32 7.08
N ALA A 217 4.32 -6.98 6.32
CA ALA A 217 5.16 -6.36 5.29
C ALA A 217 5.32 -7.30 4.08
N LEU A 218 5.23 -6.76 2.87
CA LEU A 218 5.23 -7.51 1.61
C LEU A 218 6.36 -7.04 0.70
N SER A 219 7.02 -7.97 0.00
CA SER A 219 8.03 -7.64 -1.02
C SER A 219 7.40 -6.98 -2.24
N ALA A 220 8.20 -6.25 -3.03
CA ALA A 220 7.72 -5.51 -4.19
C ALA A 220 7.03 -6.43 -5.22
N ASP A 221 7.55 -7.65 -5.40
CA ASP A 221 6.99 -8.66 -6.30
C ASP A 221 5.75 -9.41 -5.74
N GLY A 222 5.35 -9.11 -4.50
CA GLY A 222 4.20 -9.72 -3.85
C GLY A 222 4.40 -11.18 -3.41
N ASN A 223 5.64 -11.68 -3.37
CA ASN A 223 5.91 -13.11 -3.13
C ASN A 223 6.56 -13.45 -1.78
N THR A 224 7.04 -12.47 -1.02
CA THR A 224 7.58 -12.69 0.34
C THR A 224 6.79 -11.83 1.32
N LEU A 225 6.21 -12.46 2.33
CA LEU A 225 5.39 -11.81 3.34
C LEU A 225 5.97 -12.07 4.73
N ALA A 226 6.15 -11.01 5.52
CA ALA A 226 6.42 -11.09 6.95
C ALA A 226 5.15 -10.74 7.74
N VAL A 227 4.85 -11.52 8.76
CA VAL A 227 3.68 -11.33 9.63
C VAL A 227 4.11 -11.35 11.10
N GLY A 228 3.76 -10.31 11.85
CA GLY A 228 3.94 -10.26 13.30
C GLY A 228 2.80 -10.96 14.04
N ALA A 229 3.16 -11.69 15.10
CA ALA A 229 2.27 -12.14 16.16
C ALA A 229 2.80 -11.54 17.46
N THR A 230 2.41 -10.28 17.71
CA THR A 230 3.10 -9.43 18.69
C THR A 230 2.93 -9.91 20.14
N ASP A 231 1.92 -10.74 20.40
CA ASP A 231 1.58 -11.23 21.73
C ASP A 231 1.84 -12.74 21.88
N GLU A 232 2.46 -13.37 20.88
CA GLU A 232 2.80 -14.79 20.95
C GLU A 232 3.81 -15.11 22.07
N ASP A 233 3.51 -16.17 22.82
CA ASP A 233 4.29 -16.59 23.98
C ASP A 233 5.54 -17.39 23.57
N GLY A 234 6.54 -17.47 24.45
CA GLY A 234 7.68 -18.39 24.32
C GLY A 234 9.05 -17.73 24.19
N ASP A 235 10.09 -18.47 24.53
CA ASP A 235 11.48 -18.02 24.43
C ASP A 235 12.18 -18.48 23.12
N GLY A 236 11.47 -19.25 22.29
CA GLY A 236 11.94 -19.73 21.00
C GLY A 236 12.76 -21.01 21.06
N SER A 237 12.79 -21.69 22.21
CA SER A 237 13.42 -23.00 22.37
C SER A 237 12.69 -24.12 21.61
N ASP A 238 11.37 -24.02 21.48
CA ASP A 238 10.52 -24.78 20.56
C ASP A 238 9.24 -24.00 20.23
N ALA A 239 8.51 -24.39 19.18
CA ALA A 239 7.32 -23.65 18.71
C ALA A 239 6.06 -23.86 19.59
N GLY A 240 6.10 -24.74 20.58
CA GLY A 240 5.01 -24.92 21.55
C GLY A 240 5.35 -24.36 22.93
N ASP A 241 6.46 -23.62 23.05
CA ASP A 241 6.89 -23.03 24.29
C ASP A 241 6.07 -21.78 24.59
N ASN A 242 5.43 -21.74 25.74
CA ASN A 242 4.71 -20.57 26.24
C ASN A 242 5.37 -20.01 27.53
N SER A 243 6.69 -20.15 27.67
CA SER A 243 7.41 -19.79 28.90
C SER A 243 7.64 -18.28 29.08
N ALA A 244 7.75 -17.53 27.97
CA ALA A 244 7.96 -16.08 27.99
C ALA A 244 6.72 -15.34 27.46
N LEU A 245 5.90 -14.83 28.37
CA LEU A 245 4.58 -14.27 28.03
C LEU A 245 4.68 -13.01 27.16
N ASN A 246 3.93 -12.93 26.06
CA ASN A 246 3.92 -11.83 25.09
C ASN A 246 5.33 -11.43 24.63
N ALA A 247 6.23 -12.40 24.47
CA ALA A 247 7.57 -12.15 23.94
C ALA A 247 7.53 -11.77 22.44
N GLY A 248 6.51 -12.26 21.73
CA GLY A 248 6.19 -11.98 20.34
C GLY A 248 7.04 -12.78 19.34
N ALA A 249 6.51 -12.91 18.11
CA ALA A 249 7.15 -13.61 17.00
C ALA A 249 6.89 -12.97 15.64
N VAL A 250 7.67 -13.38 14.64
CA VAL A 250 7.45 -13.06 13.22
C VAL A 250 7.50 -14.32 12.37
N TYR A 251 6.54 -14.47 11.47
CA TYR A 251 6.40 -15.58 10.54
C TYR A 251 6.66 -15.11 9.12
N LEU A 252 7.43 -15.88 8.35
CA LEU A 252 7.76 -15.57 6.97
C LEU A 252 7.06 -16.55 6.05
N TYR A 253 6.34 -16.04 5.06
CA TYR A 253 5.67 -16.83 4.03
C TYR A 253 6.24 -16.49 2.66
N THR A 254 6.23 -17.47 1.77
CA THR A 254 6.52 -17.25 0.35
C THR A 254 5.42 -17.79 -0.55
N ARG A 255 5.18 -17.07 -1.64
CA ARG A 255 4.23 -17.45 -2.68
C ARG A 255 4.93 -18.18 -3.82
N SER A 256 4.35 -19.30 -4.25
CA SER A 256 4.72 -20.01 -5.48
C SER A 256 3.45 -20.35 -6.26
N GLY A 257 3.27 -19.68 -7.41
CA GLY A 257 1.99 -19.68 -8.11
C GLY A 257 0.89 -19.09 -7.22
N ASP A 258 -0.13 -19.89 -6.92
CA ASP A 258 -1.24 -19.48 -6.05
C ASP A 258 -1.12 -19.93 -4.59
N SER A 259 -0.05 -20.64 -4.25
CA SER A 259 0.12 -21.22 -2.92
C SER A 259 1.11 -20.42 -2.08
N TRP A 260 0.70 -20.11 -0.85
CA TRP A 260 1.55 -19.53 0.18
C TRP A 260 2.00 -20.62 1.15
N SER A 261 3.29 -20.60 1.52
CA SER A 261 3.86 -21.53 2.48
C SER A 261 4.74 -20.81 3.50
N GLN A 262 4.57 -21.14 4.77
CA GLN A 262 5.45 -20.66 5.83
C GLN A 262 6.86 -21.23 5.63
N GLN A 263 7.86 -20.36 5.70
CA GLN A 263 9.28 -20.66 5.50
C GLN A 263 10.12 -20.49 6.77
N ALA A 264 9.68 -19.64 7.69
CA ALA A 264 10.38 -19.43 8.95
C ALA A 264 9.42 -18.94 10.04
N TYR A 265 9.84 -19.20 11.27
CA TYR A 265 9.32 -18.63 12.52
C TYR A 265 10.51 -18.01 13.25
N LEU A 266 10.43 -16.73 13.56
CA LEU A 266 11.50 -15.94 14.14
C LEU A 266 11.07 -15.42 15.51
N LYS A 267 11.93 -15.63 16.51
CA LYS A 267 11.89 -14.96 17.81
C LYS A 267 13.18 -14.16 18.02
N ALA A 268 13.12 -13.21 18.95
CA ALA A 268 14.32 -12.60 19.50
C ALA A 268 15.17 -13.65 20.22
N ALA A 269 16.49 -13.70 19.96
CA ALA A 269 17.39 -14.65 20.63
C ALA A 269 17.53 -14.41 22.15
N ASP A 270 17.12 -13.23 22.60
CA ASP A 270 17.10 -12.77 23.98
C ASP A 270 15.66 -12.39 24.40
N ALA A 271 14.68 -13.15 23.92
CA ALA A 271 13.26 -12.96 24.21
C ALA A 271 12.99 -12.95 25.73
N THR A 272 12.27 -11.93 26.19
CA THR A 272 11.76 -11.84 27.56
C THR A 272 10.30 -11.39 27.58
N ASN A 273 9.62 -11.59 28.72
CA ASN A 273 8.20 -11.29 28.87
C ASN A 273 7.88 -9.84 28.47
N GLY A 274 6.90 -9.68 27.59
CA GLY A 274 6.39 -8.39 27.16
C GLY A 274 7.30 -7.62 26.20
N ASP A 275 8.38 -8.22 25.67
CA ASP A 275 9.22 -7.58 24.65
C ASP A 275 8.42 -7.28 23.36
N ARG A 276 7.40 -8.11 23.07
CA ARG A 276 6.49 -7.98 21.92
C ARG A 276 7.23 -7.79 20.59
N PHE A 277 8.22 -8.65 20.38
CA PHE A 277 8.91 -8.76 19.10
C PHE A 277 7.90 -9.02 17.97
N GLY A 278 8.03 -8.32 16.85
CA GLY A 278 7.06 -8.43 15.75
C GLY A 278 5.93 -7.40 15.82
N GLY A 279 5.89 -6.53 16.84
CA GLY A 279 4.93 -5.43 16.92
C GLY A 279 5.08 -4.35 15.85
N SER A 280 6.18 -4.39 15.09
CA SER A 280 6.37 -3.68 13.82
C SER A 280 7.31 -4.48 12.93
N VAL A 281 7.07 -4.50 11.62
CA VAL A 281 7.90 -5.20 10.63
C VAL A 281 8.09 -4.34 9.38
N ALA A 282 9.27 -4.42 8.76
CA ALA A 282 9.55 -3.83 7.45
C ALA A 282 10.40 -4.79 6.61
N LEU A 283 10.10 -4.88 5.31
CA LEU A 283 10.74 -5.80 4.38
C LEU A 283 11.29 -5.05 3.16
N SER A 284 12.47 -5.41 2.69
CA SER A 284 13.04 -4.86 1.45
C SER A 284 12.28 -5.32 0.21
N ALA A 285 12.45 -4.60 -0.91
CA ALA A 285 11.71 -4.87 -2.14
C ALA A 285 11.97 -6.28 -2.70
N ASP A 286 13.18 -6.81 -2.52
CA ASP A 286 13.58 -8.17 -2.92
C ASP A 286 13.19 -9.26 -1.88
N GLY A 287 12.62 -8.87 -0.74
CA GLY A 287 12.26 -9.77 0.34
C GLY A 287 13.44 -10.38 1.10
N ALA A 288 14.66 -9.84 0.96
CA ALA A 288 15.87 -10.43 1.54
C ALA A 288 16.34 -9.78 2.85
N THR A 289 15.87 -8.58 3.19
CA THR A 289 16.19 -7.88 4.45
C THR A 289 14.90 -7.57 5.19
N LEU A 290 14.82 -8.02 6.44
CA LEU A 290 13.69 -7.83 7.35
C LEU A 290 14.16 -7.06 8.58
N ALA A 291 13.46 -6.00 8.95
CA ALA A 291 13.60 -5.35 10.25
C ALA A 291 12.38 -5.65 11.12
N VAL A 292 12.61 -5.95 12.39
CA VAL A 292 11.57 -6.31 13.36
C VAL A 292 11.73 -5.49 14.64
N GLY A 293 10.66 -4.81 15.06
CA GLY A 293 10.63 -4.00 16.28
C GLY A 293 10.18 -4.79 17.50
N ALA A 294 10.73 -4.41 18.66
CA ALA A 294 10.35 -4.88 19.99
C ALA A 294 10.29 -3.65 20.92
N ARG A 295 9.30 -2.78 20.72
CA ARG A 295 9.23 -1.43 21.31
C ARG A 295 9.13 -1.40 22.84
N TYR A 296 8.75 -2.52 23.45
CA TYR A 296 8.60 -2.64 24.90
C TYR A 296 9.81 -3.28 25.59
N LYS A 297 10.81 -3.71 24.81
CA LYS A 297 12.06 -4.27 25.33
C LYS A 297 12.76 -3.31 26.28
N ASN A 298 13.43 -3.86 27.29
CA ASN A 298 14.31 -3.13 28.22
C ASN A 298 13.61 -1.94 28.90
N THR A 299 12.47 -2.19 29.55
CA THR A 299 11.64 -1.14 30.19
C THR A 299 11.22 -0.07 29.19
N ASN A 300 10.68 -0.52 28.05
CA ASN A 300 10.14 0.33 26.98
C ASN A 300 11.16 1.27 26.31
N SER A 301 12.47 1.06 26.50
CA SER A 301 13.47 1.77 25.67
C SER A 301 13.42 1.27 24.23
N GLY A 302 13.12 -0.01 24.03
CA GLY A 302 12.84 -0.61 22.74
C GLY A 302 14.09 -1.06 21.98
N ALA A 303 13.90 -1.94 21.00
CA ALA A 303 14.96 -2.48 20.16
C ALA A 303 14.45 -2.85 18.76
N VAL A 304 15.40 -2.98 17.82
CA VAL A 304 15.14 -3.49 16.47
C VAL A 304 16.14 -4.59 16.11
N TYR A 305 15.63 -5.65 15.52
CA TYR A 305 16.40 -6.80 15.04
C TYR A 305 16.36 -6.80 13.53
N VAL A 306 17.53 -6.88 12.89
CA VAL A 306 17.62 -6.98 11.43
C VAL A 306 18.02 -8.39 11.05
N PHE A 307 17.24 -9.01 10.19
CA PHE A 307 17.48 -10.34 9.63
C PHE A 307 17.76 -10.25 8.14
N THR A 308 18.60 -11.16 7.67
CA THR A 308 18.88 -11.33 6.24
C THR A 308 18.64 -12.77 5.82
N ARG A 309 18.06 -12.93 4.62
CA ARG A 309 17.82 -14.22 3.98
C ARG A 309 19.03 -14.61 3.13
N ASP A 310 19.50 -15.85 3.28
CA ASP A 310 20.50 -16.43 2.37
C ASP A 310 19.81 -17.33 1.33
N ASP A 311 19.68 -16.81 0.11
CA ASP A 311 19.07 -17.51 -1.02
C ASP A 311 19.92 -18.72 -1.50
N GLY A 312 21.18 -18.83 -1.07
CA GLY A 312 22.05 -19.99 -1.33
C GLY A 312 21.74 -21.20 -0.44
N LEU A 313 21.21 -20.98 0.76
CA LEU A 313 20.64 -22.02 1.62
C LEU A 313 19.29 -22.52 1.09
N TRP A 314 18.52 -21.63 0.46
CA TRP A 314 17.23 -21.89 -0.18
C TRP A 314 17.26 -23.02 -1.22
N LEU A 315 18.29 -23.07 -2.07
CA LEU A 315 18.41 -24.08 -3.13
C LEU A 315 18.82 -25.47 -2.62
N ASN A 316 19.32 -25.60 -1.38
CA ASN A 316 19.78 -26.87 -0.82
C ASN A 316 18.75 -27.56 0.08
N LEU A 317 17.64 -26.89 0.43
CA LEU A 317 16.55 -27.43 1.25
C LEU A 317 15.40 -27.97 0.39
N GLY A 318 15.70 -28.69 -0.70
CA GLY A 318 14.74 -29.18 -1.70
C GLY A 318 13.66 -30.18 -1.24
N ASP A 319 13.20 -30.10 0.00
CA ASP A 319 12.09 -30.89 0.55
C ASP A 319 11.00 -29.93 1.07
N ASN A 320 9.76 -30.15 0.61
CA ASN A 320 8.53 -29.50 1.08
C ASN A 320 8.15 -29.90 2.52
N ASN A 321 9.15 -30.15 3.37
CA ASN A 321 9.06 -30.71 4.72
C ASN A 321 10.22 -30.20 5.62
N ALA A 322 10.64 -28.94 5.46
CA ALA A 322 11.39 -28.28 6.54
C ALA A 322 10.46 -28.17 7.76
N PRO A 323 10.92 -28.51 8.98
CA PRO A 323 10.05 -28.51 10.15
C PRO A 323 9.53 -27.10 10.42
N ASN A 324 8.32 -27.01 10.98
CA ASN A 324 7.72 -25.82 11.60
C ASN A 324 8.54 -25.28 12.80
N GLU A 325 9.87 -25.44 12.80
CA GLU A 325 10.75 -25.28 13.94
C GLU A 325 12.08 -24.65 13.45
N GLY A 326 12.26 -23.35 13.68
CA GLY A 326 13.53 -22.65 13.47
C GLY A 326 13.50 -21.48 12.47
N SER A 327 14.62 -20.74 12.40
CA SER A 327 14.75 -19.51 11.61
C SER A 327 14.83 -19.73 10.09
N GLY A 328 14.83 -20.98 9.63
CA GLY A 328 14.95 -21.31 8.21
C GLY A 328 16.19 -20.65 7.55
N PRO A 329 16.05 -20.05 6.36
CA PRO A 329 17.15 -19.38 5.65
C PRO A 329 17.47 -17.97 6.20
N TRP A 330 16.78 -17.54 7.25
CA TRP A 330 16.97 -16.22 7.86
C TRP A 330 17.96 -16.31 9.01
N SER A 331 18.84 -15.31 9.08
CA SER A 331 19.78 -15.13 10.17
C SER A 331 19.77 -13.69 10.65
N GLN A 332 19.88 -13.48 11.96
CA GLN A 332 19.98 -12.16 12.53
C GLN A 332 21.35 -11.55 12.17
N GLN A 333 21.33 -10.41 11.50
CA GLN A 333 22.50 -9.64 11.13
C GLN A 333 22.81 -8.53 12.14
N ALA A 334 21.79 -7.91 12.73
CA ALA A 334 21.99 -6.82 13.68
C ALA A 334 20.97 -6.81 14.81
N TYR A 335 21.38 -6.20 15.92
CA TYR A 335 20.57 -5.76 17.04
C TYR A 335 20.84 -4.27 17.22
N LEU A 336 19.80 -3.44 17.14
CA LEU A 336 19.87 -1.99 17.15
C LEU A 336 19.07 -1.44 18.31
N GLU A 337 19.67 -0.47 19.01
CA GLU A 337 19.04 0.34 20.05
C GLU A 337 19.35 1.81 19.75
N ALA A 338 18.55 2.72 20.33
CA ALA A 338 18.85 4.14 20.33
C ALA A 338 20.23 4.41 20.91
N ALA A 339 20.97 5.37 20.35
CA ALA A 339 22.16 5.90 20.99
C ALA A 339 21.67 6.75 22.18
N PHE A 340 21.89 6.29 23.42
CA PHE A 340 21.27 6.80 24.67
C PHE A 340 19.83 6.32 24.85
N PRO A 341 19.60 5.01 25.10
CA PRO A 341 18.27 4.50 25.33
C PRO A 341 17.77 4.87 26.74
N ASP A 342 16.62 5.52 26.80
CA ASP A 342 15.92 5.86 28.03
C ASP A 342 14.59 5.10 28.14
N THR A 343 14.08 4.99 29.36
CA THR A 343 12.84 4.24 29.61
C THR A 343 11.66 4.94 28.93
N ASN A 344 10.85 4.17 28.21
CA ASN A 344 9.71 4.65 27.43
C ASN A 344 10.05 5.44 26.16
N ASP A 345 11.26 5.33 25.61
CA ASP A 345 11.55 5.89 24.27
C ASP A 345 10.75 5.20 23.14
N TRP A 346 10.35 3.95 23.37
CA TRP A 346 9.61 3.10 22.42
C TRP A 346 10.31 2.96 21.06
N PHE A 347 11.65 2.86 21.06
CA PHE A 347 12.44 2.63 19.85
C PHE A 347 12.00 1.33 19.15
N GLY A 348 11.78 1.40 17.83
CA GLY A 348 11.21 0.29 17.06
C GLY A 348 9.68 0.30 17.02
N GLY A 349 9.03 1.38 17.47
CA GLY A 349 7.58 1.54 17.40
C GLY A 349 7.03 1.59 15.95
N SER A 350 7.81 2.12 15.02
CA SER A 350 7.51 2.16 13.58
C SER A 350 8.79 1.94 12.77
N LEU A 351 8.69 1.28 11.62
CA LEU A 351 9.84 0.88 10.79
C LEU A 351 9.56 1.12 9.31
N ALA A 352 10.59 1.52 8.56
CA ALA A 352 10.58 1.53 7.09
C ALA A 352 11.97 1.18 6.54
N LEU A 353 12.02 0.37 5.49
CA LEU A 353 13.25 0.03 4.75
C LEU A 353 13.22 0.66 3.36
N SER A 354 14.38 1.09 2.85
CA SER A 354 14.56 1.35 1.42
C SER A 354 14.42 0.07 0.60
N ALA A 355 14.13 0.21 -0.70
CA ALA A 355 13.90 -0.95 -1.58
C ALA A 355 15.11 -1.90 -1.63
N ASP A 356 16.34 -1.35 -1.56
CA ASP A 356 17.57 -2.12 -1.53
C ASP A 356 17.91 -2.73 -0.15
N GLY A 357 17.10 -2.47 0.88
CA GLY A 357 17.28 -2.96 2.23
C GLY A 357 18.47 -2.36 2.98
N ASN A 358 19.07 -1.26 2.49
CA ASN A 358 20.30 -0.70 3.07
C ASN A 358 20.09 0.55 3.94
N LEU A 359 18.90 1.17 3.91
CA LEU A 359 18.53 2.25 4.82
C LEU A 359 17.30 1.82 5.62
N LEU A 360 17.40 1.94 6.94
CA LEU A 360 16.33 1.66 7.88
C LEU A 360 15.99 2.94 8.64
N ALA A 361 14.73 3.34 8.62
CA ALA A 361 14.17 4.36 9.50
C ALA A 361 13.47 3.68 10.69
N VAL A 362 13.76 4.16 11.89
CA VAL A 362 13.20 3.63 13.16
C VAL A 362 12.58 4.76 13.96
N GLY A 363 11.27 4.69 14.20
CA GLY A 363 10.58 5.60 15.11
C GLY A 363 10.80 5.25 16.59
N ALA A 364 10.95 6.29 17.41
CA ALA A 364 11.01 6.25 18.86
C ALA A 364 10.11 7.36 19.40
N THR A 365 8.81 7.09 19.51
CA THR A 365 7.78 8.11 19.77
C THR A 365 7.83 8.71 21.17
N GLY A 366 8.42 8.00 22.12
CA GLY A 366 8.52 8.44 23.50
C GLY A 366 9.83 9.18 23.81
N GLU A 367 10.74 9.25 22.84
CA GLU A 367 12.03 9.91 23.00
C GLU A 367 11.84 11.37 23.47
N ALA A 368 12.56 11.73 24.53
CA ALA A 368 12.23 12.89 25.34
C ALA A 368 13.13 14.13 25.11
N SER A 369 13.97 14.13 24.08
CA SER A 369 14.87 15.26 23.84
C SER A 369 14.17 16.45 23.20
N ASN A 370 14.55 17.66 23.61
CA ASN A 370 14.09 18.92 23.00
C ASN A 370 14.91 19.35 21.76
N ALA A 371 15.80 18.49 21.25
CA ALA A 371 16.54 18.78 20.03
C ALA A 371 15.61 18.92 18.83
N THR A 372 15.99 19.76 17.86
CA THR A 372 15.22 20.00 16.63
C THR A 372 16.05 19.69 15.38
N GLY A 373 15.35 19.37 14.29
CA GLY A 373 15.95 19.13 12.97
C GLY A 373 16.79 17.84 12.90
N VAL A 374 17.79 17.83 12.01
CA VAL A 374 18.61 16.63 11.76
C VAL A 374 20.02 16.76 12.32
N SER A 375 20.44 15.77 13.09
CA SER A 375 21.79 15.66 13.64
C SER A 375 22.54 14.44 13.05
N PRO A 376 23.69 14.64 12.39
CA PRO A 376 24.53 13.53 11.93
C PRO A 376 25.32 12.90 13.09
N PRO A 377 25.72 11.62 12.99
CA PRO A 377 26.45 10.90 14.03
C PRO A 377 27.69 11.64 14.50
N GLY A 378 27.90 11.66 15.82
CA GLY A 378 29.04 12.30 16.46
C GLY A 378 28.67 13.07 17.72
N LEU A 379 29.65 13.76 18.29
CA LEU A 379 29.50 14.44 19.59
C LEU A 379 28.33 15.45 19.62
N GLY A 380 28.02 16.10 18.52
CA GLY A 380 26.87 17.02 18.42
C GLY A 380 25.52 16.29 18.53
N ALA A 381 25.36 15.18 17.81
CA ALA A 381 24.16 14.35 17.95
C ALA A 381 24.08 13.72 19.35
N ASN A 382 25.20 13.31 19.95
CA ASN A 382 25.17 12.73 21.29
C ASN A 382 24.62 13.71 22.34
N LEU A 383 25.01 14.99 22.26
CA LEU A 383 24.45 16.03 23.14
C LEU A 383 22.97 16.28 22.85
N ALA A 384 22.57 16.21 21.58
CA ALA A 384 21.18 16.35 21.18
C ALA A 384 20.31 15.20 21.72
N MET A 385 20.78 13.96 21.64
CA MET A 385 20.04 12.76 22.04
C MET A 385 19.94 12.59 23.57
N SER A 386 20.91 13.08 24.35
CA SER A 386 21.03 12.74 25.78
C SER A 386 20.20 13.59 26.77
N ASN A 387 19.26 14.40 26.32
CA ASN A 387 18.45 15.25 27.20
C ASN A 387 16.99 14.78 27.25
N ASP A 388 16.31 15.02 28.38
CA ASP A 388 14.92 14.57 28.62
C ASP A 388 13.98 15.76 28.89
N ASP A 389 14.17 16.86 28.16
CA ASP A 389 13.48 18.12 28.44
C ASP A 389 12.08 18.22 27.78
N ALA A 390 11.77 17.34 26.82
CA ALA A 390 10.56 17.29 26.01
C ALA A 390 9.92 15.88 25.95
N ASP A 391 9.35 15.43 27.07
CA ASP A 391 8.66 14.13 27.20
C ASP A 391 7.74 13.79 26.01
N SER A 392 7.96 12.61 25.41
CA SER A 392 7.20 12.08 24.27
C SER A 392 7.14 13.00 23.05
N ALA A 393 8.16 13.84 22.85
CA ALA A 393 8.31 14.62 21.64
C ALA A 393 8.59 13.72 20.42
N GLY A 394 9.35 12.65 20.66
CA GLY A 394 9.62 11.58 19.72
C GLY A 394 10.76 11.89 18.74
N ALA A 395 11.32 10.84 18.15
CA ALA A 395 12.45 10.89 17.23
C ALA A 395 12.36 9.83 16.12
N VAL A 396 13.14 10.02 15.05
CA VAL A 396 13.44 8.98 14.07
C VAL A 396 14.95 8.79 13.96
N TYR A 397 15.40 7.55 14.03
CA TYR A 397 16.80 7.16 13.84
C TYR A 397 16.95 6.52 12.46
N LEU A 398 17.90 7.00 11.67
CA LEU A 398 18.28 6.38 10.40
C LEU A 398 19.51 5.53 10.61
N TYR A 399 19.47 4.27 10.19
CA TYR A 399 20.63 3.37 10.16
C TYR A 399 20.91 2.96 8.73
N ARG A 400 22.20 2.99 8.35
CA ARG A 400 22.67 2.54 7.04
C ARG A 400 23.48 1.27 7.16
N ARG A 401 23.20 0.32 6.27
CA ARG A 401 23.97 -0.89 6.06
C ARG A 401 25.11 -0.65 5.08
N ASN A 402 26.32 -1.04 5.48
CA ASN A 402 27.50 -1.09 4.63
C ASN A 402 28.13 -2.49 4.75
N GLY A 403 27.87 -3.35 3.77
CA GLY A 403 28.23 -4.77 3.87
C GLY A 403 27.36 -5.48 4.91
N GLU A 404 27.97 -6.00 5.97
CA GLU A 404 27.27 -6.67 7.08
C GLU A 404 27.04 -5.74 8.30
N THR A 405 27.56 -4.52 8.25
CA THR A 405 27.52 -3.59 9.39
C THR A 405 26.42 -2.57 9.21
N TRP A 406 25.59 -2.42 10.25
CA TRP A 406 24.64 -1.32 10.40
C TRP A 406 25.24 -0.25 11.30
N SER A 407 25.15 1.01 10.87
CA SER A 407 25.59 2.17 11.64
C SER A 407 24.56 3.28 11.54
N GLN A 408 24.33 4.00 12.63
CA GLN A 408 23.47 5.18 12.60
C GLN A 408 24.02 6.19 11.58
N GLU A 409 23.14 6.71 10.73
CA GLU A 409 23.39 7.75 9.73
C GLU A 409 22.85 9.11 10.16
N ALA A 410 21.73 9.14 10.87
CA ALA A 410 21.12 10.38 11.32
C ALA A 410 20.21 10.14 12.53
N TYR A 411 20.03 11.21 13.30
CA TYR A 411 18.97 11.37 14.28
C TYR A 411 18.10 12.55 13.83
N VAL A 412 16.81 12.31 13.68
CA VAL A 412 15.85 13.20 13.04
C VAL A 412 14.78 13.58 14.05
N LYS A 413 14.56 14.88 14.19
CA LYS A 413 13.55 15.52 15.04
C LYS A 413 12.75 16.50 14.21
N ALA A 414 11.48 16.73 14.60
CA ALA A 414 10.69 17.85 14.10
C ALA A 414 11.46 19.18 14.18
N SER A 415 11.14 20.15 13.31
CA SER A 415 11.79 21.47 13.38
C SER A 415 11.34 22.29 14.60
N ASN A 416 10.13 21.99 15.08
CA ASN A 416 9.35 22.65 16.11
C ASN A 416 9.03 21.71 17.29
N THR A 417 9.94 20.79 17.62
CA THR A 417 9.81 19.76 18.67
C THR A 417 9.12 20.28 19.94
N ASP A 418 7.97 19.70 20.27
CA ASP A 418 7.28 19.93 21.53
C ASP A 418 6.88 18.61 22.20
N LYS A 419 6.54 18.70 23.49
CA LYS A 419 6.12 17.57 24.31
C LYS A 419 4.88 16.92 23.73
N ILE A 420 4.84 15.59 23.79
CA ILE A 420 3.67 14.77 23.46
C ILE A 420 3.32 14.74 21.96
N ASP A 421 4.01 15.50 21.09
CA ASP A 421 3.80 15.49 19.63
C ASP A 421 3.95 14.10 18.98
N ALA A 422 4.70 13.19 19.63
CA ALA A 422 4.90 11.81 19.23
C ALA A 422 5.44 11.66 17.80
N PHE A 423 6.43 12.50 17.45
CA PHE A 423 7.16 12.40 16.19
C PHE A 423 7.78 11.00 16.03
N GLY A 424 7.60 10.39 14.86
CA GLY A 424 8.01 9.01 14.61
C GLY A 424 6.91 7.98 14.83
N THR A 425 5.66 8.43 15.06
CA THR A 425 4.50 7.52 15.18
C THR A 425 4.31 6.64 13.95
N ALA A 426 4.54 7.22 12.76
CA ALA A 426 4.56 6.50 11.51
C ALA A 426 5.74 7.00 10.67
N VAL A 427 6.41 6.10 9.95
CA VAL A 427 7.53 6.42 9.07
C VAL A 427 7.36 5.74 7.72
N ALA A 428 7.74 6.41 6.63
CA ALA A 428 7.81 5.82 5.30
C ALA A 428 9.04 6.34 4.55
N LEU A 429 9.66 5.48 3.73
CA LEU A 429 10.81 5.82 2.89
C LEU A 429 10.46 5.65 1.40
N SER A 430 11.02 6.49 0.54
CA SER A 430 11.05 6.23 -0.91
C SER A 430 11.92 5.01 -1.22
N ALA A 431 11.70 4.38 -2.38
CA ALA A 431 12.45 3.19 -2.78
C ALA A 431 13.96 3.43 -2.82
N ASP A 432 14.39 4.63 -3.25
CA ASP A 432 15.80 5.02 -3.29
C ASP A 432 16.37 5.47 -1.93
N GLY A 433 15.55 5.49 -0.88
CA GLY A 433 15.93 5.87 0.48
C GLY A 433 16.32 7.34 0.62
N LYS A 434 15.83 8.24 -0.25
CA LYS A 434 16.16 9.68 -0.19
C LYS A 434 15.03 10.59 0.26
N THR A 435 13.81 10.08 0.36
CA THR A 435 12.67 10.81 0.91
C THR A 435 12.15 10.06 2.12
N LEU A 436 11.98 10.76 3.24
CA LEU A 436 11.45 10.23 4.48
C LEU A 436 10.21 11.04 4.87
N ALA A 437 9.08 10.37 5.08
CA ALA A 437 7.91 10.94 5.73
C ALA A 437 7.84 10.48 7.18
N VAL A 438 7.55 11.42 8.08
CA VAL A 438 7.41 11.15 9.52
C VAL A 438 6.12 11.77 10.05
N GLY A 439 5.27 10.93 10.64
CA GLY A 439 4.06 11.36 11.33
C GLY A 439 4.34 11.79 12.78
N ALA A 440 3.66 12.86 13.20
CA ALA A 440 3.56 13.36 14.57
C ALA A 440 2.07 13.58 14.88
N ASN A 441 1.36 12.49 15.17
CA ASN A 441 -0.11 12.47 15.18
C ASN A 441 -0.73 13.18 16.39
N ARG A 442 0.09 13.60 17.34
CA ARG A 442 -0.32 14.36 18.52
C ARG A 442 0.20 15.79 18.49
N GLU A 443 0.81 16.22 17.38
CA GLU A 443 1.23 17.60 17.23
C GLU A 443 0.02 18.55 17.32
N ASP A 444 0.17 19.57 18.15
CA ASP A 444 -0.87 20.54 18.46
C ASP A 444 -0.69 21.73 17.52
N SER A 445 -1.61 21.99 16.58
CA SER A 445 -1.54 23.19 15.74
C SER A 445 -2.79 23.39 14.89
N TRP A 446 -3.18 24.66 14.70
CA TRP A 446 -4.27 25.08 13.81
C TRP A 446 -3.81 25.29 12.37
N ALA A 447 -2.52 25.08 12.07
CA ALA A 447 -1.99 25.21 10.73
C ALA A 447 -2.70 24.24 9.77
N THR A 448 -2.89 24.69 8.52
CA THR A 448 -3.52 23.90 7.46
C THR A 448 -2.62 23.83 6.23
N GLY A 449 -2.75 22.76 5.46
CA GLY A 449 -2.06 22.57 4.18
C GLY A 449 -0.54 22.39 4.31
N VAL A 450 0.20 22.94 3.35
CA VAL A 450 1.65 22.72 3.23
C VAL A 450 2.42 23.95 3.70
N ASN A 451 3.41 23.75 4.57
CA ASN A 451 4.30 24.76 5.13
C ASN A 451 3.52 25.91 5.81
N GLY A 452 2.49 25.54 6.57
CA GLY A 452 1.79 26.43 7.48
C GLY A 452 2.68 26.89 8.63
N ASN A 453 2.11 27.61 9.60
CA ASN A 453 2.88 28.09 10.76
C ASN A 453 3.22 26.94 11.72
N GLU A 454 4.45 26.43 11.66
CA GLU A 454 4.97 25.37 12.54
C GLU A 454 5.07 25.80 14.02
N ASP A 455 5.11 27.10 14.32
CA ASP A 455 5.15 27.59 15.70
C ASP A 455 3.75 27.65 16.36
N ALA A 456 2.68 27.38 15.59
CA ALA A 456 1.34 27.35 16.13
C ALA A 456 1.19 26.12 17.04
N ASN A 457 0.66 26.33 18.25
CA ASN A 457 0.54 25.28 19.26
C ASN A 457 -0.86 25.29 19.91
N SER A 458 -1.88 25.14 19.08
CA SER A 458 -3.29 25.15 19.51
C SER A 458 -4.11 24.22 18.65
N PHE A 459 -5.21 23.65 19.18
CA PHE A 459 -5.89 22.44 18.69
C PHE A 459 -5.09 21.20 19.03
N SER A 460 -5.51 20.55 20.13
CA SER A 460 -4.81 19.41 20.68
C SER A 460 -4.90 18.20 19.74
N SER A 461 -3.80 17.49 19.51
CA SER A 461 -3.72 16.28 18.70
C SER A 461 -4.32 16.42 17.30
N ALA A 462 -4.15 17.60 16.69
CA ALA A 462 -4.55 17.83 15.32
C ALA A 462 -3.66 17.03 14.34
N GLY A 463 -2.37 16.90 14.70
CA GLY A 463 -1.38 16.07 14.05
C GLY A 463 -0.71 16.73 12.85
N ALA A 464 0.46 16.22 12.46
CA ALA A 464 1.28 16.71 11.36
C ALA A 464 2.11 15.60 10.70
N VAL A 465 2.61 15.87 9.49
CA VAL A 465 3.64 15.07 8.82
C VAL A 465 4.81 15.96 8.40
N TYR A 466 6.02 15.48 8.63
CA TYR A 466 7.26 16.15 8.23
C TYR A 466 7.93 15.34 7.14
N LEU A 467 8.30 15.99 6.05
CA LEU A 467 9.06 15.39 4.95
C LEU A 467 10.51 15.84 5.01
N TYR A 468 11.42 14.88 4.92
CA TYR A 468 12.86 15.11 4.84
C TYR A 468 13.39 14.55 3.52
N ARG A 469 14.34 15.27 2.92
CA ARG A 469 15.03 14.85 1.69
C ARG A 469 16.54 14.78 1.90
N PHE A 470 17.14 13.74 1.37
CA PHE A 470 18.59 13.56 1.32
C PHE A 470 19.15 14.16 0.02
N ASP A 471 20.05 15.14 0.14
CA ASP A 471 20.67 15.82 -1.00
C ASP A 471 21.91 15.09 -1.56
N GLY A 472 22.23 13.92 -1.01
CA GLY A 472 23.46 13.16 -1.31
C GLY A 472 24.56 13.37 -0.28
N GLN A 473 24.43 14.32 0.64
CA GLN A 473 25.37 14.60 1.73
C GLN A 473 24.69 14.64 3.10
N SER A 474 23.51 15.25 3.19
CA SER A 474 22.76 15.44 4.43
C SER A 474 21.26 15.39 4.20
N TRP A 475 20.55 15.02 5.25
CA TRP A 475 19.09 15.13 5.33
C TRP A 475 18.69 16.52 5.78
N GLY A 476 17.66 17.08 5.16
CA GLY A 476 17.01 18.33 5.57
C GLY A 476 15.51 18.25 5.43
N GLN A 477 14.78 19.00 6.26
CA GLN A 477 13.33 19.12 6.13
C GLN A 477 12.99 19.81 4.81
N GLU A 478 12.16 19.15 4.00
CA GLU A 478 11.61 19.67 2.74
C GLU A 478 10.25 20.33 2.96
N ALA A 479 9.39 19.73 3.80
CA ALA A 479 8.06 20.25 4.03
C ALA A 479 7.47 19.85 5.39
N TYR A 480 6.56 20.68 5.86
CA TYR A 480 5.61 20.40 6.94
C TYR A 480 4.21 20.32 6.35
N ILE A 481 3.49 19.23 6.63
CA ILE A 481 2.22 18.88 5.98
C ILE A 481 1.14 18.74 7.05
N LYS A 482 -0.01 19.39 6.79
CA LYS A 482 -1.22 19.41 7.60
C LYS A 482 -2.43 19.12 6.73
N ALA A 483 -3.49 18.57 7.33
CA ALA A 483 -4.81 18.52 6.70
C ALA A 483 -5.25 19.92 6.21
N SER A 484 -6.11 19.97 5.18
CA SER A 484 -6.67 21.26 4.71
C SER A 484 -7.77 21.81 5.62
N ASN A 485 -8.34 20.95 6.46
CA ASN A 485 -9.46 21.17 7.37
C ASN A 485 -9.07 20.79 8.81
N THR A 486 -7.82 21.02 9.21
CA THR A 486 -7.27 20.68 10.53
C THR A 486 -8.22 21.03 11.68
N ASP A 487 -8.64 20.03 12.46
CA ASP A 487 -9.38 20.19 13.71
C ASP A 487 -8.68 19.44 14.87
N SER A 488 -9.08 19.76 16.10
CA SER A 488 -8.60 19.10 17.29
C SER A 488 -8.96 17.62 17.31
N SER A 489 -7.99 16.79 17.68
CA SER A 489 -8.14 15.34 17.81
C SER A 489 -8.36 14.58 16.50
N ASP A 490 -8.11 15.15 15.32
CA ASP A 490 -8.17 14.45 14.03
C ASP A 490 -7.05 13.41 13.82
N VAL A 491 -5.94 13.56 14.57
CA VAL A 491 -4.81 12.63 14.58
C VAL A 491 -4.18 12.46 13.17
N PHE A 492 -4.07 13.56 12.41
CA PHE A 492 -3.42 13.57 11.11
C PHE A 492 -1.96 13.13 11.22
N GLY A 493 -1.50 12.25 10.33
CA GLY A 493 -0.15 11.67 10.42
C GLY A 493 -0.05 10.45 11.32
N GLY A 494 -1.19 9.89 11.78
CA GLY A 494 -1.23 8.60 12.46
C GLY A 494 -0.78 7.42 11.57
N ALA A 495 -0.93 7.56 10.25
CA ALA A 495 -0.41 6.64 9.25
C ALA A 495 0.09 7.42 8.03
N VAL A 496 1.20 6.96 7.44
CA VAL A 496 1.80 7.57 6.24
C VAL A 496 2.27 6.49 5.26
N ALA A 497 2.13 6.75 3.96
CA ALA A 497 2.71 5.92 2.90
C ALA A 497 3.28 6.79 1.79
N LEU A 498 4.42 6.39 1.20
CA LEU A 498 5.06 7.07 0.08
C LEU A 498 5.08 6.16 -1.15
N SER A 499 4.95 6.74 -2.35
CA SER A 499 5.29 6.06 -3.61
C SER A 499 6.80 5.83 -3.71
N ALA A 500 7.20 4.90 -4.58
CA ALA A 500 8.61 4.52 -4.75
C ALA A 500 9.50 5.70 -5.16
N ASP A 501 8.97 6.63 -5.96
CA ASP A 501 9.67 7.85 -6.38
C ASP A 501 9.71 8.95 -5.30
N GLY A 502 9.01 8.75 -4.19
CA GLY A 502 8.91 9.70 -3.09
C GLY A 502 8.09 10.96 -3.39
N ASN A 503 7.29 10.97 -4.47
CA ASN A 503 6.53 12.15 -4.89
C ASN A 503 5.03 12.08 -4.59
N THR A 504 4.50 10.94 -4.19
CA THR A 504 3.11 10.80 -3.73
C THR A 504 3.10 10.38 -2.27
N LEU A 505 2.34 11.08 -1.45
CA LEU A 505 2.20 10.84 -0.01
C LEU A 505 0.71 10.65 0.31
N ALA A 506 0.38 9.54 0.96
CA ALA A 506 -0.92 9.33 1.62
C ALA A 506 -0.77 9.54 3.12
N VAL A 507 -1.70 10.29 3.72
CA VAL A 507 -1.70 10.55 5.16
C VAL A 507 -3.08 10.26 5.75
N GLY A 508 -3.12 9.42 6.77
CA GLY A 508 -4.33 9.11 7.54
C GLY A 508 -4.61 10.13 8.64
N ALA A 509 -5.90 10.43 8.85
CA ALA A 509 -6.46 11.14 9.99
C ALA A 509 -7.67 10.34 10.49
N SER A 510 -7.41 9.28 11.25
CA SER A 510 -8.42 8.28 11.62
C SER A 510 -9.48 8.77 12.61
N ARG A 511 -9.36 10.03 13.05
CA ARG A 511 -10.28 10.68 13.96
C ARG A 511 -11.00 11.89 13.36
N GLU A 512 -10.85 12.10 12.06
CA GLU A 512 -11.57 13.15 11.36
C GLU A 512 -13.08 12.87 11.35
N ASP A 513 -13.89 13.93 11.47
CA ASP A 513 -15.30 13.84 11.86
C ASP A 513 -16.31 14.20 10.76
N SER A 514 -15.87 14.26 9.50
CA SER A 514 -16.78 14.55 8.39
C SER A 514 -17.67 13.36 8.05
N SER A 515 -18.93 13.65 7.69
CA SER A 515 -19.85 12.64 7.18
C SER A 515 -19.76 12.48 5.65
N ALA A 516 -18.88 13.24 4.99
CA ALA A 516 -18.63 13.10 3.56
C ALA A 516 -18.16 11.68 3.21
N ASN A 517 -18.58 11.21 2.03
CA ASN A 517 -18.17 9.93 1.45
C ASN A 517 -17.41 10.14 0.12
N GLY A 518 -16.70 9.11 -0.31
CA GLY A 518 -15.99 9.11 -1.59
C GLY A 518 -14.80 10.05 -1.64
N ILE A 519 -14.62 10.76 -2.75
CA ILE A 519 -13.43 11.58 -3.02
C ILE A 519 -13.83 13.05 -3.17
N ASN A 520 -13.15 13.93 -2.45
CA ASN A 520 -13.36 15.38 -2.43
C ASN A 520 -14.79 15.80 -2.08
N GLY A 521 -15.42 15.06 -1.16
CA GLY A 521 -16.63 15.53 -0.47
C GLY A 521 -16.35 16.74 0.43
N ASP A 522 -17.38 17.18 1.16
CA ASP A 522 -17.27 18.36 2.03
C ASP A 522 -16.42 18.07 3.28
N ALA A 523 -15.14 18.44 3.22
CA ALA A 523 -14.20 18.29 4.33
C ALA A 523 -14.47 19.27 5.50
N SER A 524 -15.36 20.26 5.33
CA SER A 524 -15.73 21.19 6.41
C SER A 524 -16.93 20.71 7.23
N ASP A 525 -17.58 19.64 6.77
CA ASP A 525 -18.60 18.96 7.53
C ASP A 525 -17.98 18.27 8.74
N ASN A 526 -18.51 18.51 9.95
CA ASN A 526 -18.12 17.84 11.20
C ASN A 526 -19.34 17.19 11.87
N SER A 527 -20.28 16.69 11.05
CA SER A 527 -21.56 16.16 11.54
C SER A 527 -21.59 14.66 11.85
N ALA A 528 -20.51 13.92 11.59
CA ALA A 528 -20.46 12.50 11.95
C ALA A 528 -20.57 12.32 13.48
N THR A 529 -21.42 11.40 13.91
CA THR A 529 -21.70 11.21 15.34
C THR A 529 -20.66 10.33 16.01
N GLY A 530 -19.61 10.90 16.58
CA GLY A 530 -18.52 10.18 17.24
C GLY A 530 -17.18 10.51 16.58
N ASN A 531 -16.11 10.53 17.37
CA ASN A 531 -14.84 11.16 16.98
C ASN A 531 -13.94 10.18 16.20
N GLY A 532 -14.27 9.85 14.95
CA GLY A 532 -13.65 8.70 14.28
C GLY A 532 -14.19 8.21 12.95
N ALA A 533 -14.91 9.01 12.17
CA ALA A 533 -15.30 8.58 10.83
C ALA A 533 -14.05 8.32 9.96
N GLY A 534 -13.07 9.22 10.08
CA GLY A 534 -11.74 9.10 9.51
C GLY A 534 -11.64 9.59 8.06
N ALA A 535 -10.44 10.00 7.68
CA ALA A 535 -10.11 10.49 6.34
C ALA A 535 -8.67 10.13 5.94
N VAL A 536 -8.41 10.18 4.63
CA VAL A 536 -7.06 10.14 4.06
C VAL A 536 -6.85 11.34 3.15
N TYR A 537 -5.65 11.92 3.20
CA TYR A 537 -5.25 13.05 2.36
C TYR A 537 -4.11 12.61 1.46
N LEU A 538 -4.29 12.82 0.15
CA LEU A 538 -3.23 12.58 -0.83
C LEU A 538 -2.54 13.88 -1.18
N TYR A 539 -1.21 13.89 -1.05
CA TYR A 539 -0.33 14.98 -1.48
C TYR A 539 0.57 14.50 -2.60
N ARG A 540 0.94 15.42 -3.49
CA ARG A 540 1.90 15.15 -4.55
C ARG A 540 2.92 16.27 -4.65
N TYR A 541 4.17 15.89 -4.88
CA TYR A 541 5.27 16.78 -5.18
C TYR A 541 5.34 17.01 -6.70
N ASP A 542 4.96 18.20 -7.13
CA ASP A 542 5.00 18.61 -8.53
C ASP A 542 5.59 20.02 -8.64
N ASP A 543 6.35 20.30 -9.69
CA ASP A 543 6.94 21.62 -9.95
C ASP A 543 7.71 22.24 -8.78
N GLY A 544 8.34 21.40 -7.94
CA GLY A 544 9.17 21.82 -6.81
C GLY A 544 8.41 22.07 -5.51
N ALA A 545 7.12 21.74 -5.42
CA ALA A 545 6.31 21.93 -4.22
C ALA A 545 5.32 20.79 -3.97
N TRP A 546 5.04 20.54 -2.69
CA TRP A 546 3.95 19.65 -2.28
C TRP A 546 2.61 20.36 -2.36
N GLY A 547 1.58 19.65 -2.83
CA GLY A 547 0.20 20.12 -2.82
C GLY A 547 -0.79 18.98 -2.63
N GLN A 548 -1.89 19.26 -1.94
CA GLN A 548 -2.97 18.28 -1.77
C GLN A 548 -3.64 18.02 -3.13
N ARG A 549 -3.84 16.74 -3.46
CA ARG A 549 -4.51 16.26 -4.67
C ARG A 549 -5.91 15.72 -4.38
N ALA A 550 -6.10 15.09 -3.23
CA ALA A 550 -7.40 14.56 -2.85
C ALA A 550 -7.59 14.52 -1.34
N TYR A 551 -8.86 14.60 -0.95
CA TYR A 551 -9.42 14.20 0.34
C TYR A 551 -10.27 12.95 0.09
N VAL A 552 -10.01 11.88 0.83
CA VAL A 552 -10.53 10.54 0.57
C VAL A 552 -11.27 10.03 1.80
N LYS A 553 -12.47 9.50 1.57
CA LYS A 553 -13.38 8.93 2.57
C LYS A 553 -13.90 7.59 2.09
N ALA A 554 -14.30 6.73 3.03
CA ALA A 554 -15.00 5.48 2.74
C ALA A 554 -16.25 5.71 1.86
N SER A 555 -16.64 4.69 1.09
CA SER A 555 -17.92 4.70 0.35
C SER A 555 -19.13 4.68 1.28
N ASN A 556 -19.02 4.00 2.42
CA ASN A 556 -19.95 3.99 3.56
C ASN A 556 -19.27 4.64 4.76
N THR A 557 -19.34 5.98 4.85
CA THR A 557 -18.74 6.68 5.99
C THR A 557 -19.54 6.42 7.25
N ASP A 558 -19.01 5.55 8.09
CA ASP A 558 -19.56 5.18 9.39
C ASP A 558 -18.84 5.89 10.52
N ALA A 559 -19.58 6.32 11.54
CA ALA A 559 -18.99 6.93 12.71
C ALA A 559 -18.12 5.92 13.48
N ASN A 560 -16.92 6.37 13.86
CA ASN A 560 -15.91 5.56 14.55
C ASN A 560 -15.34 4.41 13.73
N ALA A 561 -15.51 4.34 12.41
CA ALA A 561 -14.88 3.28 11.60
C ALA A 561 -13.34 3.34 11.55
N ARG A 562 -12.75 4.49 11.96
CA ARG A 562 -11.30 4.75 11.94
C ARG A 562 -10.70 4.65 10.55
N PHE A 563 -11.43 5.08 9.52
CA PHE A 563 -10.91 5.10 8.16
C PHE A 563 -9.60 5.90 8.09
N GLY A 564 -8.56 5.32 7.50
CA GLY A 564 -7.23 5.94 7.46
C GLY A 564 -6.34 5.61 8.66
N ILE A 565 -6.75 4.68 9.53
CA ILE A 565 -5.87 4.14 10.60
C ILE A 565 -4.62 3.47 10.02
N THR A 566 -4.75 2.88 8.84
CA THR A 566 -3.66 2.31 8.04
C THR A 566 -3.83 2.73 6.58
N VAL A 567 -2.72 2.97 5.91
CA VAL A 567 -2.67 3.33 4.49
C VAL A 567 -1.52 2.61 3.80
N ALA A 568 -1.72 2.19 2.56
CA ALA A 568 -0.68 1.63 1.71
C ALA A 568 -0.80 2.17 0.28
N LEU A 569 0.34 2.39 -0.38
CA LEU A 569 0.42 2.81 -1.78
C LEU A 569 1.18 1.78 -2.61
N SER A 570 0.78 1.59 -3.86
CA SER A 570 1.64 0.94 -4.87
C SER A 570 2.83 1.84 -5.23
N ASP A 571 3.88 1.27 -5.83
CA ASP A 571 5.13 1.99 -6.11
C ASP A 571 4.92 3.20 -7.03
N ASN A 572 4.00 3.11 -7.99
CA ASN A 572 3.61 4.21 -8.87
C ASN A 572 2.62 5.21 -8.23
N GLY A 573 2.10 4.92 -7.03
CA GLY A 573 1.10 5.73 -6.34
C GLY A 573 -0.31 5.65 -6.93
N ASP A 574 -0.56 4.78 -7.92
CA ASP A 574 -1.85 4.70 -8.61
C ASP A 574 -2.90 3.90 -7.83
N THR A 575 -2.48 3.00 -6.91
CA THR A 575 -3.36 2.25 -6.01
C THR A 575 -3.14 2.67 -4.58
N LEU A 576 -4.24 3.09 -3.94
CA LEU A 576 -4.30 3.38 -2.51
C LEU A 576 -5.21 2.34 -1.85
N ALA A 577 -4.69 1.66 -0.83
CA ALA A 577 -5.50 0.88 0.11
C ALA A 577 -5.63 1.63 1.44
N VAL A 578 -6.83 1.65 2.00
CA VAL A 578 -7.12 2.33 3.28
C VAL A 578 -7.88 1.39 4.21
N GLY A 579 -7.37 1.19 5.42
CA GLY A 579 -8.02 0.37 6.44
C GLY A 579 -8.98 1.19 7.30
N ALA A 580 -10.02 0.51 7.78
CA ALA A 580 -11.00 1.00 8.74
C ALA A 580 -11.29 -0.14 9.74
N TYR A 581 -10.43 -0.31 10.74
CA TYR A 581 -10.48 -1.50 11.61
C TYR A 581 -11.73 -1.58 12.49
N GLU A 582 -12.38 -0.45 12.77
CA GLU A 582 -13.62 -0.38 13.59
C GLU A 582 -14.90 -0.39 12.74
N GLU A 583 -14.79 -0.62 11.42
CA GLU A 583 -15.94 -0.75 10.51
C GLU A 583 -16.88 -1.87 10.99
N THR A 584 -18.19 -1.69 10.75
CA THR A 584 -19.24 -2.44 11.47
C THR A 584 -20.04 -3.41 10.60
N SER A 585 -19.72 -3.50 9.31
CA SER A 585 -20.49 -4.32 8.37
C SER A 585 -20.15 -5.80 8.51
N ALA A 586 -21.19 -6.64 8.51
CA ALA A 586 -21.10 -8.10 8.44
C ALA A 586 -20.91 -8.64 7.01
N ALA A 587 -20.72 -7.75 6.02
CA ALA A 587 -20.39 -8.15 4.66
C ALA A 587 -19.10 -8.99 4.62
N THR A 588 -19.06 -9.99 3.74
CA THR A 588 -17.89 -10.83 3.51
C THR A 588 -17.31 -10.65 2.11
N GLY A 589 -16.02 -10.91 1.96
CA GLY A 589 -15.34 -10.89 0.67
C GLY A 589 -15.30 -9.51 0.00
N LEU A 590 -15.58 -9.46 -1.30
CA LEU A 590 -15.41 -8.24 -2.12
C LEU A 590 -16.76 -7.61 -2.46
N ASN A 591 -16.88 -6.31 -2.19
CA ASN A 591 -17.99 -5.45 -2.56
C ASN A 591 -19.35 -5.98 -2.06
N GLY A 592 -19.37 -6.56 -0.86
CA GLY A 592 -20.58 -6.97 -0.18
C GLY A 592 -21.46 -5.80 0.29
N ASP A 593 -22.56 -6.12 0.98
CA ASP A 593 -23.54 -5.13 1.44
C ASP A 593 -22.98 -4.28 2.61
N GLN A 594 -22.53 -3.08 2.28
CA GLN A 594 -22.00 -2.10 3.23
C GLN A 594 -23.04 -1.57 4.24
N THR A 595 -24.33 -1.93 4.10
CA THR A 595 -25.39 -1.45 5.01
C THR A 595 -25.70 -2.41 6.16
N ASP A 596 -25.11 -3.61 6.17
CA ASP A 596 -25.33 -4.63 7.20
C ASP A 596 -24.45 -4.40 8.44
N VAL A 597 -24.78 -3.40 9.27
CA VAL A 597 -23.98 -2.98 10.44
C VAL A 597 -24.07 -3.90 11.67
N THR A 598 -24.16 -5.22 11.47
CA THR A 598 -24.38 -6.20 12.55
C THR A 598 -23.12 -6.80 13.16
N ALA A 599 -21.92 -6.47 12.63
CA ALA A 599 -20.63 -6.97 13.09
C ALA A 599 -19.68 -5.82 13.49
N PRO A 600 -19.92 -5.13 14.62
CA PRO A 600 -19.10 -4.00 15.03
C PRO A 600 -17.63 -4.42 15.24
N GLY A 601 -16.69 -3.62 14.72
CA GLY A 601 -15.26 -3.92 14.84
C GLY A 601 -14.77 -5.06 13.94
N ALA A 602 -15.61 -5.52 13.01
CA ALA A 602 -15.19 -6.48 11.99
C ALA A 602 -14.09 -5.93 11.09
N GLY A 603 -14.14 -4.62 10.82
CA GLY A 603 -13.15 -3.92 10.01
C GLY A 603 -13.33 -4.13 8.49
N ALA A 604 -12.71 -3.23 7.72
CA ALA A 604 -12.76 -3.21 6.26
C ALA A 604 -11.51 -2.58 5.63
N VAL A 605 -11.31 -2.83 4.35
CA VAL A 605 -10.31 -2.14 3.51
C VAL A 605 -10.96 -1.57 2.25
N TYR A 606 -10.55 -0.37 1.86
CA TYR A 606 -11.05 0.32 0.68
C TYR A 606 -9.95 0.54 -0.34
N LEU A 607 -10.24 0.29 -1.63
CA LEU A 607 -9.30 0.42 -2.74
C LEU A 607 -9.68 1.57 -3.68
N TYR A 608 -8.72 2.46 -3.94
CA TYR A 608 -8.85 3.67 -4.77
C TYR A 608 -7.85 3.71 -5.92
#